data_AF-A0A9E0FH81-F1
#
_entry.id   AF-A0A9E0FH81-F1
#
_cell.length_a   1.000
_cell.length_b   1.000
_cell.length_c   1.000
_cell.angle_alpha   90.00
_cell.angle_beta   90.00
_cell.angle_gamma   90.00
#
_symmetry.space_group_name_H-M   'P 1'
#
loop_
_entity.id
_entity.type
_entity.pdbx_description
1 polymer ?
#
loop_
_entity_poly.entity_id
_entity_poly.type
_entity_poly.pdbx_seq_one_letter_code
_entity_poly.pdbx_strand_id
1 'polypeptide(L)'
;MAKYIMALDQGTTSSRCILFDKAGNICSMAQREFEQIYPKPGWVEHNPMEIWSTQYAVMSEAMALVGAKPKDIAGIGITNQRETTIVWDKETGEPVYNAIVWQCRRTAKDINLLVKDGYADVIKAKTGLVPDAYFSATKIAWILSNVAGARKKAEEGRLLFGTVDTWLIWKLTGGAVHVTDYTNASRTMLFDIHNRCWDKELLEKFNIPEVMLPKVKPSSCIYGYTDPSVLAGNVAIAGAAGDQQAALFGQCCFEPGEVKNTYGTGCFLLMNTGDKPVDSKHGLITTIAAGSDGQLHYALEGSVFTGGAIVQWLRDEMRLIRSSSQSEDYARMVNDTNGVYIVPAFSGMGAPYWNPYARGCVVG
;
A
#
# COMPACT_ATOMS: atom_id res chain seq x y z
N MET A 1 25.22 13.65 17.71
CA MET A 1 25.31 12.94 16.41
C MET A 1 24.07 12.10 16.27
N ALA A 2 23.47 12.07 15.09
CA ALA A 2 22.36 11.17 14.80
C ALA A 2 22.84 9.71 14.93
N LYS A 3 22.02 8.86 15.55
CA LYS A 3 22.33 7.48 15.92
C LYS A 3 21.47 6.46 15.20
N TYR A 4 20.26 6.86 14.79
CA TYR A 4 19.25 5.92 14.31
C TYR A 4 18.64 6.34 12.98
N ILE A 5 18.21 5.35 12.19
CA ILE A 5 17.23 5.53 11.12
C ILE A 5 15.87 5.04 11.64
N MET A 6 14.83 5.81 11.37
CA MET A 6 13.46 5.46 11.75
C MET A 6 12.73 4.91 10.52
N ALA A 7 12.15 3.72 10.65
CA ALA A 7 11.27 3.14 9.64
C ALA A 7 9.83 3.14 10.15
N LEU A 8 8.92 3.77 9.41
CA LEU A 8 7.48 3.74 9.66
C LEU A 8 6.86 2.74 8.68
N ASP A 9 6.27 1.67 9.20
CA ASP A 9 5.59 0.64 8.40
C ASP A 9 4.09 0.64 8.70
N GLN A 10 3.33 1.29 7.82
CA GLN A 10 1.88 1.37 7.90
C GLN A 10 1.25 0.17 7.18
N GLY A 11 1.09 -0.94 7.90
CA GLY A 11 0.49 -2.16 7.37
C GLY A 11 -1.04 -2.09 7.28
N THR A 12 -1.66 -3.15 6.76
CA THR A 12 -3.13 -3.23 6.62
C THR A 12 -3.86 -3.40 7.94
N THR A 13 -3.29 -4.11 8.91
CA THR A 13 -3.93 -4.39 10.20
C THR A 13 -3.26 -3.68 11.38
N SER A 14 -2.03 -3.19 11.20
CA SER A 14 -1.28 -2.50 12.25
C SER A 14 -0.25 -1.55 11.69
N SER A 15 0.00 -0.48 12.44
CA SER A 15 1.09 0.47 12.22
C SER A 15 2.31 0.06 13.07
N ARG A 16 3.52 0.16 12.51
CA ARG A 16 4.78 -0.17 13.17
C ARG A 16 5.78 0.98 13.05
N CYS A 17 6.63 1.11 14.05
CA CYS A 17 7.83 1.95 13.98
C CYS A 17 9.02 1.13 14.48
N ILE A 18 10.13 1.17 13.75
CA ILE A 18 11.37 0.49 14.10
C ILE A 18 12.52 1.50 14.02
N LEU A 19 13.35 1.54 15.06
CA LEU A 19 14.60 2.29 15.04
C LEU A 19 15.76 1.34 14.78
N PHE A 20 16.54 1.65 13.75
CA PHE A 20 17.73 0.89 13.36
C PHE A 20 19.00 1.66 13.69
N ASP A 21 20.04 0.98 14.16
CA ASP A 21 21.40 1.54 14.19
C ASP A 21 22.07 1.49 12.82
N LYS A 22 23.31 1.98 12.74
CA LYS A 22 24.11 1.99 11.51
C LYS A 22 24.44 0.58 10.98
N ALA A 23 24.44 -0.44 11.83
CA ALA A 23 24.69 -1.81 11.44
C ALA A 23 23.42 -2.54 10.97
N GLY A 24 22.25 -1.88 11.06
CA GLY A 24 20.96 -2.45 10.69
C GLY A 24 20.32 -3.27 11.81
N ASN A 25 20.82 -3.19 13.04
CA ASN A 25 20.19 -3.87 14.17
C ASN A 25 18.92 -3.13 14.59
N ILE A 26 17.89 -3.89 14.98
CA ILE A 26 16.67 -3.35 15.59
C ILE A 26 16.98 -2.92 17.02
N CYS A 27 17.01 -1.60 17.26
CA CYS A 27 17.25 -1.01 18.58
C CYS A 27 15.96 -0.90 19.39
N SER A 28 14.85 -0.58 18.73
CA SER A 28 13.50 -0.58 19.31
C SER A 28 12.44 -0.81 18.26
N MET A 29 11.30 -1.32 18.69
CA MET A 29 10.13 -1.53 17.87
C MET A 29 8.86 -1.29 18.69
N ALA A 30 7.89 -0.61 18.09
CA ALA A 30 6.55 -0.46 18.62
C ALA A 30 5.54 -0.81 17.52
N GLN A 31 4.39 -1.38 17.91
CA GLN A 31 3.34 -1.83 17.01
C GLN A 31 1.97 -1.59 17.63
N ARG A 32 1.02 -1.14 16.80
CA ARG A 32 -0.37 -0.95 17.22
C ARG A 32 -1.33 -1.32 16.11
N GLU A 33 -2.31 -2.16 16.45
CA GLU A 33 -3.43 -2.46 15.56
C GLU A 33 -4.39 -1.26 15.45
N PHE A 34 -5.17 -1.23 14.38
CA PHE A 34 -6.22 -0.24 14.15
C PHE A 34 -7.44 -0.90 13.50
N GLU A 35 -8.60 -0.27 13.65
CA GLU A 35 -9.88 -0.85 13.27
C GLU A 35 -9.97 -1.19 11.78
N GLN A 36 -10.53 -2.37 11.49
CA GLN A 36 -10.89 -2.78 10.13
C GLN A 36 -12.40 -2.55 9.94
N ILE A 37 -12.77 -1.64 9.05
CA ILE A 37 -14.16 -1.25 8.87
C ILE A 37 -14.75 -2.01 7.68
N TYR A 38 -15.83 -2.76 7.92
CA TYR A 38 -16.52 -3.56 6.90
C TYR A 38 -17.98 -3.11 6.73
N PRO A 39 -18.27 -2.00 6.02
CA PRO A 39 -19.63 -1.46 5.93
C PRO A 39 -20.63 -2.42 5.26
N LYS A 40 -20.12 -3.23 4.32
CA LYS A 40 -20.87 -4.23 3.54
C LYS A 40 -19.94 -5.38 3.16
N PRO A 41 -20.46 -6.57 2.84
CA PRO A 41 -19.65 -7.66 2.30
C PRO A 41 -18.80 -7.22 1.08
N GLY A 42 -17.49 -7.50 1.14
CA GLY A 42 -16.52 -7.09 0.12
C GLY A 42 -16.10 -5.61 0.18
N TRP A 43 -16.64 -4.82 1.11
CA TRP A 43 -16.20 -3.45 1.36
C TRP A 43 -15.25 -3.44 2.54
N VAL A 44 -14.09 -2.79 2.35
CA VAL A 44 -13.05 -2.67 3.37
C VAL A 44 -12.62 -1.21 3.40
N GLU A 45 -12.66 -0.62 4.58
CA GLU A 45 -12.36 0.78 4.86
C GLU A 45 -11.44 0.91 6.07
N HIS A 46 -10.66 1.98 6.09
CA HIS A 46 -9.91 2.43 7.27
C HIS A 46 -10.21 3.89 7.55
N ASN A 47 -10.20 4.29 8.81
CA ASN A 47 -10.24 5.70 9.18
C ASN A 47 -8.84 6.32 8.97
N PRO A 48 -8.65 7.31 8.06
CA PRO A 48 -7.33 7.89 7.81
C PRO A 48 -6.73 8.62 9.02
N MET A 49 -7.58 9.14 9.91
CA MET A 49 -7.13 9.77 11.15
C MET A 49 -6.67 8.75 12.19
N GLU A 50 -7.23 7.54 12.17
CA GLU A 50 -6.75 6.42 13.00
C GLU A 50 -5.44 5.84 12.46
N ILE A 51 -5.29 5.74 11.14
CA ILE A 51 -4.00 5.42 10.50
C ILE A 51 -2.92 6.40 10.99
N TRP A 52 -3.23 7.70 10.96
CA TRP A 52 -2.31 8.73 11.43
C TRP A 52 -2.01 8.59 12.93
N SER A 53 -3.04 8.52 13.77
CA SER A 53 -2.86 8.51 15.23
C SER A 53 -2.11 7.27 15.72
N THR A 54 -2.36 6.11 15.12
CA THR A 54 -1.63 4.88 15.44
C THR A 54 -0.18 4.95 14.99
N GLN A 55 0.10 5.43 13.77
CA GLN A 55 1.47 5.59 13.27
C GLN A 55 2.27 6.60 14.11
N TYR A 56 1.64 7.69 14.51
CA TYR A 56 2.22 8.68 15.41
C TYR A 56 2.53 8.11 16.80
N ALA A 57 1.61 7.31 17.35
CA ALA A 57 1.79 6.68 18.65
C ALA A 57 3.00 5.73 18.66
N VAL A 58 3.10 4.82 17.67
CA VAL A 58 4.22 3.87 17.60
C VAL A 58 5.54 4.57 17.30
N MET A 59 5.54 5.67 16.53
CA MET A 59 6.72 6.52 16.34
C MET A 59 7.25 7.06 17.67
N SER A 60 6.36 7.63 18.48
CA SER A 60 6.69 8.21 19.79
C SER A 60 7.15 7.15 20.78
N GLU A 61 6.48 5.99 20.81
CA GLU A 61 6.80 4.86 21.67
C GLU A 61 8.18 4.26 21.36
N ALA A 62 8.47 4.00 20.08
CA ALA A 62 9.76 3.44 19.67
C ALA A 62 10.94 4.35 20.05
N MET A 63 10.77 5.67 19.96
CA MET A 63 11.78 6.63 20.42
C MET A 63 11.95 6.61 21.94
N ALA A 64 10.84 6.56 22.69
CA ALA A 64 10.85 6.55 24.15
C ALA A 64 11.57 5.31 24.72
N LEU A 65 11.38 4.13 24.11
CA LEU A 65 12.00 2.86 24.54
C LEU A 65 13.54 2.90 24.59
N VAL A 66 14.17 3.72 23.75
CA VAL A 66 15.64 3.88 23.70
C VAL A 66 16.10 5.28 24.15
N GLY A 67 15.19 6.09 24.69
CA GLY A 67 15.47 7.47 25.10
C GLY A 67 15.97 8.36 23.95
N ALA A 68 15.60 8.05 22.71
CA ALA A 68 16.01 8.81 21.54
C ALA A 68 15.24 10.14 21.46
N LYS A 69 15.95 11.20 21.08
CA LYS A 69 15.35 12.50 20.76
C LYS A 69 15.32 12.68 19.24
N PRO A 70 14.51 13.61 18.69
CA PRO A 70 14.47 13.85 17.24
C PRO A 70 15.86 14.09 16.62
N LYS A 71 16.76 14.79 17.33
CA LYS A 71 18.16 15.01 16.91
C LYS A 71 19.02 13.74 16.79
N ASP A 72 18.57 12.64 17.38
CA ASP A 72 19.23 11.33 17.30
C ASP A 72 18.73 10.53 16.08
N ILE A 73 17.72 11.01 15.36
CA ILE A 73 17.18 10.39 14.14
C ILE A 73 17.83 11.04 12.92
N ALA A 74 18.55 10.26 12.12
CA ALA A 74 19.23 10.73 10.91
C ALA A 74 18.25 10.96 9.74
N GLY A 75 17.17 10.17 9.71
CA GLY A 75 16.12 10.28 8.71
C GLY A 75 14.99 9.28 8.96
N ILE A 76 13.88 9.53 8.28
CA ILE A 76 12.68 8.70 8.30
C ILE A 76 12.50 8.05 6.93
N GLY A 77 12.36 6.73 6.93
CA GLY A 77 11.86 5.94 5.81
C GLY A 77 10.40 5.54 6.06
N ILE A 78 9.56 5.66 5.04
CA ILE A 78 8.14 5.33 5.12
C ILE A 78 7.87 4.16 4.18
N THR A 79 7.18 3.16 4.70
CA THR A 79 6.62 2.07 3.92
C THR A 79 5.18 1.83 4.33
N ASN A 80 4.36 1.37 3.39
CA ASN A 80 2.91 1.35 3.57
C ASN A 80 2.24 0.25 2.77
N GLN A 81 1.07 -0.17 3.26
CA GLN A 81 0.12 -0.94 2.47
C GLN A 81 -0.18 -0.20 1.17
N ARG A 82 0.03 -0.89 0.06
CA ARG A 82 -0.23 -0.33 -1.26
C ARG A 82 -1.71 -0.34 -1.60
N GLU A 83 -1.96 0.39 -2.68
CA GLU A 83 -3.22 0.81 -3.31
C GLU A 83 -4.22 1.60 -2.46
N THR A 84 -4.26 1.42 -1.13
CA THR A 84 -5.21 2.10 -0.23
C THR A 84 -5.27 3.60 -0.50
N THR A 85 -6.48 4.10 -0.72
CA THR A 85 -6.75 5.43 -1.31
C THR A 85 -7.35 6.38 -0.29
N ILE A 86 -6.75 7.55 -0.15
CA ILE A 86 -7.20 8.62 0.75
C ILE A 86 -7.42 9.90 -0.07
N VAL A 87 -8.55 10.58 0.18
CA VAL A 87 -8.86 11.89 -0.38
C VAL A 87 -9.18 12.84 0.76
N TRP A 88 -8.57 14.01 0.78
CA TRP A 88 -8.74 15.00 1.85
C TRP A 88 -8.80 16.42 1.31
N ASP A 89 -9.35 17.33 2.11
CA ASP A 89 -9.38 18.75 1.82
C ASP A 89 -8.02 19.38 2.18
N LYS A 90 -7.39 20.08 1.23
CA LYS A 90 -6.04 20.63 1.40
C LYS A 90 -5.96 21.75 2.44
N GLU A 91 -7.07 22.44 2.69
CA GLU A 91 -7.11 23.58 3.60
C GLU A 91 -7.32 23.13 5.05
N THR A 92 -8.24 22.18 5.28
CA THR A 92 -8.52 21.66 6.62
C THR A 92 -7.62 20.49 7.00
N GLY A 93 -7.07 19.77 6.02
CA GLY A 93 -6.34 18.53 6.22
C GLY A 93 -7.25 17.35 6.62
N GLU A 94 -8.57 17.50 6.50
CA GLU A 94 -9.54 16.47 6.89
C GLU A 94 -9.90 15.55 5.72
N PRO A 95 -9.91 14.22 5.93
CA PRO A 95 -10.41 13.28 4.93
C PRO A 95 -11.87 13.54 4.59
N VAL A 96 -12.22 13.49 3.31
CA VAL A 96 -13.63 13.64 2.87
C VAL A 96 -14.45 12.36 3.05
N TYR A 97 -13.76 11.24 3.24
CA TYR A 97 -14.33 9.90 3.42
C TYR A 97 -13.29 8.99 4.08
N ASN A 98 -13.72 7.80 4.53
CA ASN A 98 -12.78 6.76 4.93
C ASN A 98 -11.82 6.39 3.79
N ALA A 99 -10.62 5.92 4.15
CA ALA A 99 -9.72 5.33 3.17
C ALA A 99 -10.38 4.08 2.57
N ILE A 100 -10.37 3.96 1.25
CA ILE A 100 -10.82 2.74 0.59
C ILE A 100 -9.61 1.81 0.46
N VAL A 101 -9.67 0.69 1.17
CA VAL A 101 -8.54 -0.25 1.29
C VAL A 101 -8.37 -1.04 -0.01
N TRP A 102 -7.14 -1.48 -0.27
CA TRP A 102 -6.80 -2.30 -1.43
C TRP A 102 -7.67 -3.55 -1.56
N GLN A 103 -8.03 -4.22 -0.46
CA GLN A 103 -8.91 -5.39 -0.43
C GLN A 103 -10.35 -5.10 -0.91
N CYS A 104 -10.78 -3.84 -0.87
CA CYS A 104 -12.15 -3.48 -1.18
C CYS A 104 -12.52 -3.76 -2.65
N ARG A 105 -13.67 -4.43 -2.84
CA ARG A 105 -14.20 -4.86 -4.15
C ARG A 105 -15.35 -3.98 -4.66
N ARG A 106 -15.63 -2.83 -4.02
CA ARG A 106 -16.81 -2.01 -4.32
C ARG A 106 -16.88 -1.53 -5.78
N THR A 107 -15.72 -1.39 -6.43
CA THR A 107 -15.57 -0.88 -7.80
C THR A 107 -15.44 -1.98 -8.86
N ALA A 108 -15.62 -3.26 -8.50
CA ALA A 108 -15.49 -4.37 -9.45
C ALA A 108 -16.48 -4.27 -10.64
N LYS A 109 -17.65 -3.67 -10.44
CA LYS A 109 -18.61 -3.43 -11.53
C LYS A 109 -18.11 -2.37 -12.51
N ASP A 110 -17.44 -1.33 -12.02
CA ASP A 110 -16.89 -0.25 -12.84
C ASP A 110 -15.74 -0.77 -13.71
N ILE A 111 -14.95 -1.71 -13.19
CA ILE A 111 -13.91 -2.43 -13.95
C ILE A 111 -14.50 -3.22 -15.13
N ASN A 112 -15.63 -3.90 -14.96
CA ASN A 112 -16.27 -4.61 -16.08
C ASN A 112 -16.69 -3.66 -17.20
N LEU A 113 -17.17 -2.46 -16.85
CA LEU A 113 -17.52 -1.44 -17.85
C LEU A 113 -16.26 -0.96 -18.56
N LEU A 114 -15.19 -0.69 -17.82
CA LEU A 114 -13.90 -0.28 -18.37
C LEU A 114 -13.31 -1.31 -19.35
N VAL A 115 -13.40 -2.60 -19.02
CA VAL A 115 -12.96 -3.70 -19.90
C VAL A 115 -13.84 -3.76 -21.15
N LYS A 116 -15.16 -3.62 -21.02
CA LYS A 116 -16.09 -3.56 -22.17
C LYS A 116 -15.82 -2.38 -23.11
N ASP A 117 -15.38 -1.26 -22.54
CA ASP A 117 -14.97 -0.07 -23.29
C ASP A 117 -13.59 -0.21 -23.96
N GLY A 118 -12.94 -1.37 -23.87
CA GLY A 118 -11.66 -1.65 -24.54
C GLY A 118 -10.42 -1.12 -23.82
N TYR A 119 -10.55 -0.65 -22.57
CA TYR A 119 -9.43 -0.02 -21.83
C TYR A 119 -8.44 -1.02 -21.22
N ALA A 120 -8.68 -2.33 -21.33
CA ALA A 120 -7.81 -3.34 -20.72
C ALA A 120 -6.37 -3.26 -21.26
N ASP A 121 -6.21 -3.21 -22.58
CA ASP A 121 -4.90 -3.14 -23.21
C ASP A 121 -4.24 -1.76 -23.01
N VAL A 122 -5.03 -0.69 -23.01
CA VAL A 122 -4.55 0.68 -22.73
C VAL A 122 -3.95 0.77 -21.33
N ILE A 123 -4.65 0.24 -20.32
CA ILE A 123 -4.19 0.22 -18.93
C ILE A 123 -2.92 -0.61 -18.80
N LYS A 124 -2.90 -1.81 -19.39
CA LYS A 124 -1.73 -2.68 -19.33
C LYS A 124 -0.51 -2.05 -19.99
N ALA A 125 -0.68 -1.49 -21.19
CA ALA A 125 0.39 -0.87 -21.97
C ALA A 125 1.00 0.36 -21.30
N LYS A 126 0.24 1.09 -20.48
CA LYS A 126 0.73 2.30 -19.80
C LYS A 126 1.25 2.02 -18.40
N THR A 127 0.57 1.14 -17.67
CA THR A 127 0.76 0.98 -16.21
C THR A 127 1.40 -0.34 -15.84
N GLY A 128 1.43 -1.33 -16.73
CA GLY A 128 1.85 -2.71 -16.43
C GLY A 128 0.82 -3.51 -15.61
N LEU A 129 -0.30 -2.88 -15.23
CA LEU A 129 -1.33 -3.47 -14.38
C LEU A 129 -2.47 -4.08 -15.21
N VAL A 130 -3.28 -4.90 -14.55
CA VAL A 130 -4.56 -5.38 -15.09
C VAL A 130 -5.71 -4.49 -14.61
N PRO A 131 -6.84 -4.40 -15.32
CA PRO A 131 -8.04 -3.75 -14.79
C PRO A 131 -8.60 -4.57 -13.62
N ASP A 132 -8.49 -4.07 -12.40
CA ASP A 132 -9.09 -4.68 -11.21
C ASP A 132 -9.44 -3.63 -10.14
N ALA A 133 -10.42 -3.95 -9.29
CA ALA A 133 -10.85 -3.09 -8.17
C ALA A 133 -9.75 -2.91 -7.11
N TYR A 134 -8.66 -3.67 -7.21
CA TYR A 134 -7.47 -3.59 -6.36
C TYR A 134 -6.82 -2.20 -6.39
N PHE A 135 -6.71 -1.58 -7.56
CA PHE A 135 -5.92 -0.35 -7.76
C PHE A 135 -6.69 0.95 -7.45
N SER A 136 -5.94 2.03 -7.20
CA SER A 136 -6.46 3.28 -6.64
C SER A 136 -7.40 4.05 -7.57
N ALA A 137 -7.20 4.02 -8.89
CA ALA A 137 -7.95 4.86 -9.84
C ALA A 137 -9.46 4.78 -9.66
N THR A 138 -10.00 3.56 -9.60
CA THR A 138 -11.44 3.38 -9.44
C THR A 138 -11.93 3.80 -8.06
N LYS A 139 -11.09 3.69 -7.03
CA LYS A 139 -11.43 4.12 -5.65
C LYS A 139 -11.56 5.64 -5.57
N ILE A 140 -10.65 6.36 -6.24
CA ILE A 140 -10.74 7.84 -6.36
C ILE A 140 -12.02 8.22 -7.09
N ALA A 141 -12.27 7.63 -8.27
CA ALA A 141 -13.47 7.89 -9.05
C ALA A 141 -14.75 7.60 -8.24
N TRP A 142 -14.75 6.52 -7.46
CA TRP A 142 -15.86 6.18 -6.58
C TRP A 142 -16.10 7.27 -5.51
N ILE A 143 -15.06 7.74 -4.83
CA ILE A 143 -15.17 8.81 -3.82
C ILE A 143 -15.76 10.08 -4.46
N LEU A 144 -15.22 10.51 -5.60
CA LEU A 144 -15.66 11.73 -6.27
C LEU A 144 -17.13 11.64 -6.72
N SER A 145 -17.60 10.46 -7.10
CA SER A 145 -18.97 10.24 -7.57
C SER A 145 -19.99 9.99 -6.46
N ASN A 146 -19.57 9.47 -5.29
CA ASN A 146 -20.50 9.03 -4.25
C ASN A 146 -20.49 9.93 -3.00
N VAL A 147 -19.42 10.70 -2.76
CA VAL A 147 -19.33 11.57 -1.59
C VAL A 147 -19.88 12.95 -1.94
N ALA A 148 -20.90 13.39 -1.20
CA ALA A 148 -21.60 14.64 -1.46
C ALA A 148 -20.63 15.84 -1.51
N GLY A 149 -20.64 16.56 -2.64
CA GLY A 149 -19.79 17.73 -2.86
C GLY A 149 -18.32 17.44 -3.18
N ALA A 150 -17.86 16.18 -3.14
CA ALA A 150 -16.45 15.85 -3.39
C ALA A 150 -16.01 16.21 -4.82
N ARG A 151 -16.84 15.88 -5.83
CA ARG A 151 -16.61 16.26 -7.23
C ARG A 151 -16.34 17.74 -7.40
N LYS A 152 -17.26 18.59 -6.92
CA LYS A 152 -17.16 20.04 -7.04
C LYS A 152 -15.89 20.57 -6.36
N LYS A 153 -15.60 20.12 -5.14
CA LYS A 153 -14.36 20.52 -4.43
C LYS A 153 -13.08 20.07 -5.15
N ALA A 154 -13.11 18.90 -5.80
CA ALA A 154 -11.97 18.43 -6.59
C ALA A 154 -11.73 19.29 -7.84
N GLU A 155 -12.79 19.67 -8.56
CA GLU A 155 -12.73 20.57 -9.71
C GLU A 155 -12.28 21.99 -9.34
N GLU A 156 -12.63 22.45 -8.13
CA GLU A 156 -12.11 23.69 -7.53
C GLU A 156 -10.64 23.57 -7.05
N GLY A 157 -10.02 22.38 -7.18
CA GLY A 157 -8.66 22.13 -6.74
C GLY A 157 -8.47 22.17 -5.23
N ARG A 158 -9.53 21.93 -4.45
CA ARG A 158 -9.50 21.88 -2.97
C ARG A 158 -9.16 20.50 -2.43
N LEU A 159 -9.45 19.44 -3.17
CA LEU A 159 -9.15 18.08 -2.72
C LEU A 159 -7.78 17.61 -3.22
N LEU A 160 -7.09 16.88 -2.37
CA LEU A 160 -5.88 16.12 -2.71
C LEU A 160 -6.17 14.64 -2.62
N PHE A 161 -5.49 13.87 -3.47
CA PHE A 161 -5.41 12.42 -3.41
C PHE A 161 -4.03 11.99 -2.93
N GLY A 162 -3.98 10.85 -2.26
CA GLY A 162 -2.74 10.16 -1.95
C GLY A 162 -2.98 8.70 -1.61
N THR A 163 -1.98 7.88 -1.91
CA THR A 163 -1.79 6.61 -1.20
C THR A 163 -1.29 6.89 0.22
N VAL A 164 -1.15 5.84 1.05
CA VAL A 164 -0.84 6.01 2.48
C VAL A 164 0.50 6.71 2.73
N ASP A 165 1.54 6.46 1.91
CA ASP A 165 2.80 7.21 1.96
C ASP A 165 2.58 8.72 1.82
N THR A 166 1.80 9.14 0.83
CA THR A 166 1.49 10.55 0.59
C THR A 166 0.76 11.16 1.78
N TRP A 167 -0.21 10.44 2.34
CA TRP A 167 -0.94 10.87 3.53
C TRP A 167 0.00 11.04 4.73
N LEU A 168 0.87 10.07 5.00
CA LEU A 168 1.81 10.16 6.11
C LEU A 168 2.82 11.28 5.93
N ILE A 169 3.37 11.48 4.73
CA ILE A 169 4.27 12.61 4.43
C ILE A 169 3.53 13.94 4.62
N TRP A 170 2.29 14.05 4.14
CA TRP A 170 1.46 15.25 4.33
C TRP A 170 1.26 15.56 5.82
N LYS A 171 0.90 14.55 6.64
CA LYS A 171 0.73 14.72 8.08
C LYS A 171 2.03 15.06 8.80
N LEU A 172 3.13 14.36 8.48
CA LEU A 172 4.44 14.58 9.10
C LEU A 172 5.00 15.98 8.80
N THR A 173 4.70 16.53 7.62
CA THR A 173 5.16 17.86 7.18
C THR A 173 4.18 18.98 7.48
N GLY A 174 3.12 18.74 8.27
CA GLY A 174 2.13 19.77 8.61
C GLY A 174 1.37 20.32 7.39
N GLY A 175 1.27 19.54 6.32
CA GLY A 175 0.64 19.96 5.06
C GLY A 175 1.56 20.72 4.09
N ALA A 176 2.87 20.73 4.31
CA ALA A 176 3.81 21.42 3.41
C ALA A 176 4.17 20.60 2.16
N VAL A 177 4.13 19.27 2.23
CA VAL A 177 4.64 18.39 1.16
C VAL A 177 3.60 17.37 0.72
N HIS A 178 3.14 17.51 -0.53
CA HIS A 178 2.26 16.57 -1.22
C HIS A 178 3.04 15.80 -2.30
N VAL A 179 3.47 14.58 -1.96
CA VAL A 179 4.41 13.79 -2.76
C VAL A 179 4.18 12.29 -2.57
N THR A 180 4.52 11.50 -3.59
CA THR A 180 4.57 10.03 -3.55
C THR A 180 5.84 9.54 -4.24
N ASP A 181 6.22 8.28 -4.02
CA ASP A 181 7.33 7.66 -4.73
C ASP A 181 6.87 6.89 -5.98
N TYR A 182 7.80 6.51 -6.86
CA TYR A 182 7.48 5.75 -8.07
C TYR A 182 6.82 4.41 -7.80
N THR A 183 7.19 3.73 -6.72
CA THR A 183 6.60 2.41 -6.41
C THR A 183 5.12 2.57 -6.07
N ASN A 184 4.74 3.47 -5.17
CA ASN A 184 3.35 3.74 -4.85
C ASN A 184 2.57 4.32 -6.05
N ALA A 185 3.15 5.28 -6.78
CA ALA A 185 2.51 5.85 -7.98
C ALA A 185 2.17 4.78 -9.02
N SER A 186 3.08 3.82 -9.26
CA SER A 186 2.87 2.72 -10.22
C SER A 186 1.71 1.80 -9.85
N ARG A 187 1.21 1.83 -8.60
CA ARG A 187 0.08 1.01 -8.13
C ARG A 187 -1.28 1.71 -8.24
N THR A 188 -1.29 2.95 -8.69
CA THR A 188 -2.54 3.72 -8.76
C THR A 188 -3.41 3.36 -9.95
N MET A 189 -2.85 2.74 -11.00
CA MET A 189 -3.48 2.60 -12.32
C MET A 189 -3.74 3.95 -13.03
N LEU A 190 -3.02 5.00 -12.63
CA LEU A 190 -3.05 6.34 -13.24
C LEU A 190 -1.65 6.82 -13.68
N PHE A 191 -0.60 6.07 -13.35
CA PHE A 191 0.79 6.46 -13.59
C PHE A 191 1.37 5.65 -14.75
N ASP A 192 1.88 6.33 -15.76
CA ASP A 192 2.61 5.72 -16.86
C ASP A 192 4.01 5.31 -16.37
N ILE A 193 4.26 4.01 -16.29
CA ILE A 193 5.52 3.46 -15.76
C ILE A 193 6.69 3.58 -16.74
N HIS A 194 6.44 3.90 -18.00
CA HIS A 194 7.44 4.07 -19.05
C HIS A 194 7.89 5.54 -19.12
N ASN A 195 6.92 6.46 -19.16
CA ASN A 195 7.19 7.89 -19.24
C ASN A 195 7.39 8.55 -17.87
N ARG A 196 7.03 7.86 -16.78
CA ARG A 196 7.15 8.33 -15.39
C ARG A 196 6.35 9.59 -15.10
N CYS A 197 5.12 9.63 -15.59
CA CYS A 197 4.20 10.73 -15.37
C CYS A 197 2.78 10.22 -15.12
N TRP A 198 1.94 11.08 -14.56
CA TRP A 198 0.50 10.82 -14.51
C TRP A 198 -0.06 10.80 -15.94
N ASP A 199 -0.78 9.74 -16.29
CA ASP A 199 -1.29 9.55 -17.64
C ASP A 199 -2.60 10.31 -17.87
N LYS A 200 -2.58 11.26 -18.80
CA LYS A 200 -3.72 12.16 -19.04
C LYS A 200 -4.96 11.45 -19.58
N GLU A 201 -4.79 10.43 -20.41
CA GLU A 201 -5.91 9.67 -20.98
C GLU A 201 -6.62 8.85 -19.89
N LEU A 202 -5.85 8.21 -18.99
CA LEU A 202 -6.42 7.50 -17.84
C LEU A 202 -7.11 8.47 -16.89
N LEU A 203 -6.51 9.62 -16.60
CA LEU A 203 -7.14 10.66 -15.76
C LEU A 203 -8.47 11.15 -16.36
N GLU A 204 -8.51 11.40 -17.67
CA GLU A 204 -9.74 11.78 -18.37
C GLU A 204 -10.79 10.66 -18.31
N LYS A 205 -10.38 9.41 -18.57
CA LYS A 205 -11.28 8.25 -18.51
C LYS A 205 -11.92 8.05 -17.13
N PHE A 206 -11.16 8.24 -16.06
CA PHE A 206 -11.68 8.15 -14.69
C PHE A 206 -12.29 9.45 -14.18
N ASN A 207 -12.25 10.52 -15.00
CA ASN A 207 -12.67 11.87 -14.64
C ASN A 207 -12.02 12.32 -13.32
N ILE A 208 -10.68 12.33 -13.25
CA ILE A 208 -9.90 12.73 -12.08
C ILE A 208 -9.10 13.98 -12.42
N PRO A 209 -9.33 15.11 -11.73
CA PRO A 209 -8.53 16.33 -11.94
C PRO A 209 -7.06 16.11 -11.57
N GLU A 210 -6.15 16.44 -12.49
CA GLU A 210 -4.70 16.30 -12.30
C GLU A 210 -4.18 17.08 -11.07
N VAL A 211 -4.83 18.19 -10.72
CA VAL A 211 -4.50 19.03 -9.55
C VAL A 211 -4.61 18.30 -8.21
N MET A 212 -5.34 17.17 -8.16
CA MET A 212 -5.43 16.34 -6.96
C MET A 212 -4.17 15.50 -6.72
N LEU A 213 -3.32 15.30 -7.72
CA LEU A 213 -2.30 14.26 -7.71
C LEU A 213 -0.99 14.77 -7.07
N PRO A 214 -0.32 13.94 -6.26
CA PRO A 214 0.96 14.31 -5.67
C PRO A 214 2.06 14.40 -6.73
N LYS A 215 3.11 15.17 -6.42
CA LYS A 215 4.36 15.08 -7.17
C LYS A 215 4.96 13.69 -7.00
N VAL A 216 5.45 13.09 -8.08
CA VAL A 216 6.10 11.77 -8.02
C VAL A 216 7.62 11.95 -7.98
N LYS A 217 8.30 11.25 -7.08
CA LYS A 217 9.76 11.31 -6.88
C LYS A 217 10.38 9.90 -6.79
N PRO A 218 11.72 9.77 -6.89
CA PRO A 218 12.41 8.53 -6.56
C PRO A 218 12.12 8.03 -5.14
N SER A 219 12.30 6.73 -4.88
CA SER A 219 12.07 6.11 -3.56
C SER A 219 13.11 6.49 -2.51
N SER A 220 14.28 6.98 -2.93
CA SER A 220 15.31 7.54 -2.05
C SER A 220 15.68 8.96 -2.49
N CYS A 221 15.14 9.95 -1.77
CA CYS A 221 15.48 11.36 -1.88
C CYS A 221 14.93 12.11 -0.67
N ILE A 222 15.41 13.32 -0.37
CA ILE A 222 14.79 14.17 0.66
C ILE A 222 13.47 14.73 0.10
N TYR A 223 12.36 14.21 0.60
CA TYR A 223 11.01 14.67 0.24
C TYR A 223 10.70 16.01 0.90
N GLY A 224 11.11 16.14 2.15
CA GLY A 224 10.87 17.27 3.04
C GLY A 224 11.33 16.92 4.45
N TYR A 225 10.87 17.70 5.42
CA TYR A 225 11.23 17.51 6.82
C TYR A 225 10.00 17.56 7.70
N THR A 226 10.07 16.87 8.84
CA THR A 226 8.98 16.88 9.83
C THR A 226 8.69 18.30 10.33
N ASP A 227 7.40 18.59 10.50
CA ASP A 227 6.94 19.82 11.15
C ASP A 227 7.26 19.77 12.65
N PRO A 228 7.83 20.85 13.24
CA PRO A 228 8.17 20.91 14.66
C PRO A 228 7.01 20.65 15.63
N SER A 229 5.76 20.92 15.21
CA SER A 229 4.57 20.63 16.02
C SER A 229 4.20 19.14 16.03
N VAL A 230 4.64 18.38 15.03
CA VAL A 230 4.45 16.93 14.95
C VAL A 230 5.57 16.21 15.67
N LEU A 231 6.82 16.54 15.36
CA LEU A 231 7.99 15.99 16.02
C LEU A 231 8.87 17.17 16.39
N ALA A 232 9.25 17.31 17.67
CA ALA A 232 10.01 18.46 18.19
C ALA A 232 11.47 18.53 17.65
N GLY A 233 11.60 18.65 16.33
CA GLY A 233 12.81 18.57 15.54
C GLY A 233 12.49 18.57 14.04
N ASN A 234 13.52 18.82 13.25
CA ASN A 234 13.42 18.91 11.79
C ASN A 234 14.15 17.68 11.21
N VAL A 235 13.45 16.54 11.18
CA VAL A 235 14.01 15.25 10.74
C VAL A 235 13.69 15.06 9.27
N ALA A 236 14.71 14.70 8.47
CA ALA A 236 14.54 14.48 7.04
C ALA A 236 13.65 13.25 6.79
N ILE A 237 12.62 13.43 5.95
CA ILE A 237 11.87 12.32 5.36
C ILE A 237 12.58 11.99 4.05
N ALA A 238 13.27 10.85 4.01
CA ALA A 238 14.31 10.58 3.02
C ALA A 238 14.13 9.25 2.25
N GLY A 239 13.11 8.46 2.60
CA GLY A 239 12.77 7.24 1.89
C GLY A 239 11.26 7.00 1.88
N ALA A 240 10.72 6.58 0.74
CA ALA A 240 9.35 6.10 0.62
C ALA A 240 9.30 4.98 -0.41
N ALA A 241 8.67 3.87 -0.05
CA ALA A 241 8.37 2.79 -0.98
C ALA A 241 7.16 2.02 -0.49
N GLY A 242 6.34 1.50 -1.39
CA GLY A 242 5.27 0.61 -0.98
C GLY A 242 5.83 -0.70 -0.40
N ASP A 243 5.11 -1.28 0.57
CA ASP A 243 5.55 -2.38 1.43
C ASP A 243 6.26 -3.53 0.72
N GLN A 244 5.73 -3.98 -0.41
CA GLN A 244 6.30 -5.12 -1.10
C GLN A 244 7.60 -4.78 -1.83
N GLN A 245 7.72 -3.58 -2.40
CA GLN A 245 8.97 -3.08 -2.97
C GLN A 245 10.01 -2.77 -1.89
N ALA A 246 9.59 -2.22 -0.75
CA ALA A 246 10.46 -2.04 0.40
C ALA A 246 11.01 -3.38 0.90
N ALA A 247 10.18 -4.43 0.94
CA ALA A 247 10.61 -5.78 1.27
C ALA A 247 11.56 -6.39 0.23
N LEU A 248 11.36 -6.13 -1.07
CA LEU A 248 12.30 -6.54 -2.13
C LEU A 248 13.67 -5.89 -1.93
N PHE A 249 13.68 -4.59 -1.64
CA PHE A 249 14.90 -3.83 -1.34
C PHE A 249 15.59 -4.31 -0.06
N GLY A 250 14.82 -4.56 1.02
CA GLY A 250 15.33 -5.05 2.30
C GLY A 250 15.87 -6.48 2.25
N GLN A 251 15.45 -7.28 1.27
CA GLN A 251 16.04 -8.60 0.97
C GLN A 251 17.27 -8.52 0.08
N CYS A 252 17.75 -7.30 -0.22
CA CYS A 252 18.87 -7.03 -1.10
C CYS A 252 18.71 -7.59 -2.52
N CYS A 253 17.47 -7.72 -3.01
CA CYS A 253 17.17 -8.17 -4.37
C CYS A 253 17.40 -7.04 -5.39
N PHE A 254 18.64 -6.60 -5.56
CA PHE A 254 19.03 -5.47 -6.40
C PHE A 254 19.27 -5.86 -7.86
N GLU A 255 19.56 -7.13 -8.13
CA GLU A 255 19.92 -7.63 -9.45
C GLU A 255 18.74 -8.27 -10.19
N PRO A 256 18.72 -8.20 -11.54
CA PRO A 256 17.68 -8.85 -12.34
C PRO A 256 17.61 -10.36 -12.08
N GLY A 257 16.40 -10.86 -11.86
CA GLY A 257 16.12 -12.28 -11.59
C GLY A 257 16.11 -12.65 -10.10
N GLU A 258 16.51 -11.75 -9.20
CA GLU A 258 16.37 -11.98 -7.76
C GLU A 258 14.91 -11.86 -7.33
N VAL A 259 14.48 -12.79 -6.47
CA VAL A 259 13.07 -12.99 -6.11
C VAL A 259 12.91 -13.07 -4.61
N LYS A 260 11.83 -12.48 -4.10
CA LYS A 260 11.34 -12.73 -2.75
C LYS A 260 9.85 -13.04 -2.75
N ASN A 261 9.38 -13.69 -1.69
CA ASN A 261 7.96 -13.77 -1.37
C ASN A 261 7.74 -13.32 0.08
N THR A 262 6.78 -12.43 0.29
CA THR A 262 6.41 -11.96 1.64
C THR A 262 5.11 -12.63 2.07
N TYR A 263 5.09 -13.28 3.24
CA TYR A 263 3.91 -13.89 3.85
C TYR A 263 3.35 -12.98 4.94
N GLY A 264 2.30 -12.23 4.62
CA GLY A 264 1.59 -11.34 5.56
C GLY A 264 0.09 -11.54 5.46
N THR A 265 -0.70 -10.46 5.56
CA THR A 265 -2.17 -10.50 5.32
C THR A 265 -2.50 -11.14 3.97
N GLY A 266 -1.76 -10.74 2.93
CA GLY A 266 -1.65 -11.42 1.64
C GLY A 266 -0.27 -12.06 1.44
N CYS A 267 -0.06 -12.74 0.31
CA CYS A 267 1.26 -13.19 -0.12
C CYS A 267 1.66 -12.48 -1.42
N PHE A 268 2.88 -11.95 -1.47
CA PHE A 268 3.33 -11.15 -2.61
C PHE A 268 4.72 -11.59 -3.06
N LEU A 269 4.75 -12.21 -4.23
CA LEU A 269 5.95 -12.62 -4.94
C LEU A 269 6.42 -11.45 -5.81
N LEU A 270 7.65 -11.00 -5.63
CA LEU A 270 8.26 -9.97 -6.47
C LEU A 270 9.60 -10.47 -7.01
N MET A 271 9.83 -10.22 -8.30
CA MET A 271 11.10 -10.47 -8.99
C MET A 271 11.61 -9.14 -9.54
N ASN A 272 12.85 -8.78 -9.23
CA ASN A 272 13.52 -7.64 -9.86
C ASN A 272 13.80 -7.96 -11.34
N THR A 273 13.48 -7.03 -12.24
CA THR A 273 13.65 -7.19 -13.70
C THR A 273 14.67 -6.22 -14.30
N GLY A 274 15.38 -5.46 -13.47
CA GLY A 274 16.36 -4.48 -13.90
C GLY A 274 15.73 -3.24 -14.52
N ASP A 275 16.43 -2.65 -15.49
CA ASP A 275 16.08 -1.40 -16.16
C ASP A 275 14.96 -1.54 -17.21
N LYS A 276 14.51 -2.77 -17.50
CA LYS A 276 13.50 -3.03 -18.54
C LYS A 276 12.22 -3.59 -17.92
N PRO A 277 11.06 -2.98 -18.22
CA PRO A 277 9.78 -3.57 -17.85
C PRO A 277 9.57 -4.87 -18.63
N VAL A 278 9.11 -5.91 -17.94
CA VAL A 278 8.78 -7.20 -18.55
C VAL A 278 7.28 -7.39 -18.54
N ASP A 279 6.66 -7.54 -19.71
CA ASP A 279 5.23 -7.83 -19.81
C ASP A 279 4.92 -9.28 -19.46
N SER A 280 4.02 -9.49 -18.50
CA SER A 280 3.58 -10.84 -18.17
C SER A 280 2.65 -11.43 -19.24
N LYS A 281 2.91 -12.70 -19.60
CA LYS A 281 2.02 -13.58 -20.37
C LYS A 281 1.26 -14.59 -19.51
N HIS A 282 1.45 -14.56 -18.19
CA HIS A 282 0.94 -15.55 -17.24
C HIS A 282 0.21 -14.93 -16.05
N GLY A 283 -0.43 -13.77 -16.24
CA GLY A 283 -1.27 -13.14 -15.22
C GLY A 283 -0.51 -12.47 -14.07
N LEU A 284 0.77 -12.12 -14.24
CA LEU A 284 1.48 -11.23 -13.33
C LEU A 284 1.30 -9.76 -13.76
N ILE A 285 1.69 -8.84 -12.89
CA ILE A 285 1.72 -7.40 -13.19
C ILE A 285 3.17 -6.90 -13.26
N THR A 286 3.38 -5.91 -14.11
CA THR A 286 4.64 -5.18 -14.24
C THR A 286 4.54 -3.92 -13.39
N THR A 287 5.53 -3.65 -12.55
CA THR A 287 5.51 -2.51 -11.62
C THR A 287 6.92 -1.93 -11.48
N ILE A 288 7.04 -0.81 -10.77
CA ILE A 288 8.34 -0.18 -10.48
C ILE A 288 8.87 -0.71 -9.13
N ALA A 289 10.16 -1.03 -9.07
CA ALA A 289 10.90 -1.38 -7.86
C ALA A 289 11.47 -0.12 -7.17
N ALA A 290 11.80 -0.23 -5.88
CA ALA A 290 12.36 0.89 -5.14
C ALA A 290 13.79 1.21 -5.63
N GLY A 291 14.10 2.50 -5.81
CA GLY A 291 15.40 2.96 -6.28
C GLY A 291 15.69 4.43 -5.98
N SER A 292 16.96 4.81 -6.08
CA SER A 292 17.40 6.20 -5.96
C SER A 292 17.18 6.97 -7.27
N ASP A 293 17.41 8.28 -7.24
CA ASP A 293 17.36 9.08 -8.47
C ASP A 293 18.33 8.54 -9.54
N GLY A 294 17.86 8.43 -10.78
CA GLY A 294 18.60 7.80 -11.89
C GLY A 294 18.68 6.27 -11.88
N GLN A 295 18.25 5.58 -10.82
CA GLN A 295 18.26 4.11 -10.72
C GLN A 295 16.83 3.56 -10.69
N LEU A 296 16.14 3.65 -11.84
CA LEU A 296 14.80 3.09 -11.99
C LEU A 296 14.88 1.62 -12.38
N HIS A 297 14.45 0.72 -11.49
CA HIS A 297 14.27 -0.68 -11.81
C HIS A 297 12.78 -1.05 -11.84
N TYR A 298 12.46 -2.10 -12.56
CA TYR A 298 11.12 -2.68 -12.64
C TYR A 298 11.06 -3.99 -11.88
N ALA A 299 9.84 -4.44 -11.58
CA ALA A 299 9.58 -5.75 -11.02
C ALA A 299 8.38 -6.42 -11.69
N LEU A 300 8.42 -7.76 -11.71
CA LEU A 300 7.24 -8.58 -11.91
C LEU A 300 6.65 -8.96 -10.56
N GLU A 301 5.33 -8.85 -10.42
CA GLU A 301 4.63 -9.15 -9.17
C GLU A 301 3.49 -10.15 -9.37
N GLY A 302 3.41 -11.13 -8.47
CA GLY A 302 2.25 -11.98 -8.25
C GLY A 302 1.60 -11.67 -6.91
N SER A 303 0.33 -11.26 -6.94
CA SER A 303 -0.41 -10.83 -5.75
C SER A 303 -1.45 -11.87 -5.34
N VAL A 304 -1.29 -12.45 -4.15
CA VAL A 304 -2.27 -13.33 -3.50
C VAL A 304 -2.95 -12.56 -2.37
N PHE A 305 -4.24 -12.27 -2.52
CA PHE A 305 -4.95 -11.37 -1.60
C PHE A 305 -5.19 -11.95 -0.21
N THR A 306 -5.15 -13.28 -0.05
CA THR A 306 -5.42 -13.96 1.22
C THR A 306 -4.31 -14.96 1.52
N GLY A 307 -3.39 -14.52 2.39
CA GLY A 307 -2.34 -15.34 3.00
C GLY A 307 -2.69 -15.60 4.46
N GLY A 308 -2.00 -14.93 5.39
CA GLY A 308 -2.26 -15.00 6.83
C GLY A 308 -3.65 -14.55 7.28
N ALA A 309 -4.38 -13.80 6.44
CA ALA A 309 -5.78 -13.46 6.70
C ALA A 309 -6.70 -14.69 6.84
N ILE A 310 -6.35 -15.84 6.22
CA ILE A 310 -7.10 -17.10 6.46
C ILE A 310 -6.95 -17.57 7.91
N VAL A 311 -5.77 -17.41 8.49
CA VAL A 311 -5.49 -17.81 9.88
C VAL A 311 -6.22 -16.88 10.85
N GLN A 312 -6.26 -15.58 10.55
CA GLN A 312 -7.07 -14.62 11.29
C GLN A 312 -8.56 -14.97 11.22
N TRP A 313 -9.07 -15.32 10.04
CA TRP A 313 -10.47 -15.76 9.88
C TRP A 313 -10.78 -17.03 10.70
N LEU A 314 -9.86 -18.00 10.74
CA LEU A 314 -10.01 -19.19 11.60
C LEU A 314 -10.08 -18.84 13.09
N ARG A 315 -9.36 -17.79 13.52
CA ARG A 315 -9.29 -17.33 14.91
C ARG A 315 -10.51 -16.51 15.31
N ASP A 316 -10.83 -15.49 14.52
CA ASP A 316 -11.76 -14.43 14.92
C ASP A 316 -13.21 -14.78 14.56
N GLU A 317 -13.41 -15.29 13.34
CA GLU A 317 -14.74 -15.57 12.79
C GLU A 317 -15.17 -17.00 13.11
N MET A 318 -14.35 -17.99 12.74
CA MET A 318 -14.69 -19.40 12.96
C MET A 318 -14.43 -19.85 14.40
N ARG A 319 -13.57 -19.13 15.13
CA ARG A 319 -13.18 -19.43 16.51
C ARG A 319 -12.67 -20.86 16.73
N LEU A 320 -12.03 -21.42 15.71
CA LEU A 320 -11.44 -22.76 15.74
C LEU A 320 -10.07 -22.78 16.41
N ILE A 321 -9.37 -21.65 16.38
CA ILE A 321 -8.08 -21.45 17.05
C ILE A 321 -8.14 -20.22 17.95
N ARG A 322 -7.38 -20.21 19.04
CA ARG A 322 -7.34 -19.08 20.00
C ARG A 322 -6.26 -18.06 19.67
N SER A 323 -5.21 -18.50 18.99
CA SER A 323 -4.13 -17.65 18.49
C SER A 323 -3.72 -18.08 17.10
N SER A 324 -3.11 -17.18 16.32
CA SER A 324 -2.64 -17.52 14.98
C SER A 324 -1.57 -18.63 15.00
N SER A 325 -0.74 -18.68 16.04
CA SER A 325 0.31 -19.71 16.19
C SER A 325 -0.26 -21.13 16.33
N GLN A 326 -1.44 -21.29 16.94
CA GLN A 326 -2.07 -22.61 17.10
C GLN A 326 -2.43 -23.27 15.76
N SER A 327 -2.51 -22.51 14.66
CA SER A 327 -2.75 -23.09 13.33
C SER A 327 -1.68 -24.10 12.94
N GLU A 328 -0.42 -23.85 13.30
CA GLU A 328 0.69 -24.76 13.02
C GLU A 328 0.60 -26.02 13.87
N ASP A 329 0.30 -25.87 15.17
CA ASP A 329 0.16 -27.01 16.09
C ASP A 329 -0.90 -27.99 15.58
N TYR A 330 -2.09 -27.50 15.23
CA TYR A 330 -3.17 -28.36 14.70
C TYR A 330 -2.83 -28.96 13.34
N ALA A 331 -2.19 -28.20 12.44
CA ALA A 331 -1.77 -28.73 11.14
C ALA A 331 -0.76 -29.88 11.29
N ARG A 332 0.07 -29.87 12.33
CA ARG A 332 1.04 -30.95 12.63
C ARG A 332 0.44 -32.17 13.31
N MET A 333 -0.80 -32.08 13.83
CA MET A 333 -1.49 -33.22 14.47
C MET A 333 -2.15 -34.18 13.47
N VAL A 334 -2.25 -33.80 12.19
CA VAL A 334 -2.78 -34.63 11.10
C VAL A 334 -1.66 -34.99 10.13
N ASN A 335 -1.76 -36.16 9.49
CA ASN A 335 -0.73 -36.64 8.55
C ASN A 335 -0.82 -35.96 7.18
N ASP A 336 -2.03 -35.54 6.79
CA ASP A 336 -2.32 -34.88 5.51
C ASP A 336 -3.65 -34.10 5.62
N THR A 337 -4.15 -33.59 4.50
CA THR A 337 -5.42 -32.84 4.46
C THR A 337 -6.66 -33.72 4.44
N ASN A 338 -6.53 -35.06 4.44
CA ASN A 338 -7.62 -36.03 4.24
C ASN A 338 -8.49 -35.74 3.00
N GLY A 339 -7.89 -35.21 1.93
CA GLY A 339 -8.61 -34.82 0.71
C GLY A 339 -9.34 -33.47 0.81
N VAL A 340 -9.28 -32.78 1.95
CA VAL A 340 -9.90 -31.45 2.14
C VAL A 340 -9.01 -30.36 1.52
N TYR A 341 -9.64 -29.44 0.81
CA TYR A 341 -9.03 -28.25 0.24
C TYR A 341 -9.81 -27.02 0.66
N ILE A 342 -9.07 -25.95 1.00
CA ILE A 342 -9.64 -24.63 1.26
C ILE A 342 -9.11 -23.68 0.20
N VAL A 343 -10.01 -23.04 -0.54
CA VAL A 343 -9.71 -21.96 -1.47
C VAL A 343 -10.16 -20.65 -0.82
N PRO A 344 -9.25 -19.88 -0.18
CA PRO A 344 -9.62 -18.74 0.65
C PRO A 344 -9.83 -17.45 -0.18
N ALA A 345 -10.66 -17.52 -1.23
CA ALA A 345 -10.93 -16.39 -2.13
C ALA A 345 -11.96 -15.40 -1.53
N PHE A 346 -11.81 -15.01 -0.26
CA PHE A 346 -12.80 -14.16 0.45
C PHE A 346 -13.03 -12.80 -0.25
N SER A 347 -11.97 -12.24 -0.82
CA SER A 347 -11.97 -11.01 -1.60
C SER A 347 -11.73 -11.24 -3.10
N GLY A 348 -12.07 -12.43 -3.61
CA GLY A 348 -11.74 -12.86 -4.97
C GLY A 348 -10.38 -13.55 -5.05
N MET A 349 -9.97 -13.92 -6.27
CA MET A 349 -8.65 -14.49 -6.55
C MET A 349 -7.77 -13.46 -7.25
N GLY A 350 -6.56 -13.24 -6.70
CA GLY A 350 -5.52 -12.44 -7.35
C GLY A 350 -4.79 -13.21 -8.45
N ALA A 351 -3.51 -12.94 -8.64
CA ALA A 351 -2.69 -13.60 -9.65
C ALA A 351 -2.61 -15.13 -9.42
N PRO A 352 -2.55 -15.96 -10.49
CA PRO A 352 -2.64 -15.58 -11.90
C PRO A 352 -4.10 -15.48 -12.43
N TYR A 353 -5.11 -15.67 -11.57
CA TYR A 353 -6.51 -15.87 -11.97
C TYR A 353 -7.27 -14.58 -12.26
N TRP A 354 -7.05 -13.52 -11.46
CA TRP A 354 -7.74 -12.24 -11.55
C TRP A 354 -9.27 -12.38 -11.65
N ASN A 355 -9.84 -13.17 -10.75
CA ASN A 355 -11.29 -13.40 -10.69
C ASN A 355 -11.88 -12.73 -9.43
N PRO A 356 -12.47 -11.52 -9.56
CA PRO A 356 -13.04 -10.79 -8.43
C PRO A 356 -14.36 -11.40 -7.91
N TYR A 357 -14.95 -12.36 -8.64
CA TYR A 357 -16.22 -13.02 -8.29
C TYR A 357 -16.04 -14.35 -7.56
N ALA A 358 -14.82 -14.90 -7.57
CA ALA A 358 -14.49 -16.06 -6.76
C ALA A 358 -14.75 -15.78 -5.27
N ARG A 359 -15.17 -16.80 -4.53
CA ARG A 359 -15.48 -16.72 -3.09
C ARG A 359 -14.82 -17.88 -2.35
N GLY A 360 -14.68 -17.70 -1.03
CA GLY A 360 -14.14 -18.73 -0.14
C GLY A 360 -14.89 -20.07 -0.31
N CYS A 361 -14.14 -21.16 -0.45
CA CYS A 361 -14.70 -22.49 -0.68
C CYS A 361 -13.93 -23.55 0.12
N VAL A 362 -14.64 -24.52 0.69
CA VAL A 362 -14.07 -25.72 1.32
C VAL A 362 -14.68 -26.92 0.60
N VAL A 363 -13.83 -27.82 0.10
CA VAL A 363 -14.22 -29.01 -0.68
C VAL A 363 -13.35 -30.21 -0.30
N GLY A 364 -13.78 -31.41 -0.66
CA GLY A 364 -13.22 -32.69 -0.23
C GLY A 364 -14.35 -33.59 0.23
#